data_AF-A0A1Q7PZE7-F1
#
_entry.id   AF-A0A1Q7PZE7-F1
#
_cell.length_a   1.000
_cell.length_b   1.000
_cell.length_c   1.000
_cell.angle_alpha   90.00
_cell.angle_beta   90.00
_cell.angle_gamma   90.00
#
_symmetry.space_group_name_H-M   'P 1'
#
loop_
_entity.id
_entity.type
_entity.pdbx_description
1 polymer ?
#
loop_
_entity_poly.entity_id
_entity_poly.type
_entity_poly.pdbx_seq_one_letter_code
_entity_poly.pdbx_strand_id
1 'polypeptide(L)'
;MIQPGFYLASFALFEFDIVMKSRGMSYRERMVRNALLARDHPATTSRVKALSPQVLYLTSRIEGEEKVDYFDACVAAEAQALDGRVVSTDPVFDRISGVRRVW
;
A
#
# COMPACT_ATOMS: atom_id res chain seq x y z
N MET A 1 12.31 -12.26 12.73
CA MET A 1 10.99 -12.85 13.00
C MET A 1 9.94 -11.80 12.72
N ILE A 2 9.01 -12.07 11.80
CA ILE A 2 7.84 -11.22 11.56
C ILE A 2 6.89 -11.48 12.72
N GLN A 3 6.61 -10.46 13.54
CA GLN A 3 5.60 -10.58 14.59
C GLN A 3 4.21 -10.67 13.93
N PRO A 4 3.28 -11.49 14.46
CA PRO A 4 1.90 -11.48 14.00
C PRO A 4 1.33 -10.05 14.08
N GLY A 5 0.85 -9.52 12.95
CA GLY A 5 0.32 -8.17 12.88
C GLY A 5 0.09 -7.69 11.46
N PHE A 6 -0.71 -6.63 11.33
CA PHE A 6 -0.96 -5.97 10.04
C PHE A 6 0.18 -5.01 9.71
N TYR A 7 0.55 -4.98 8.44
CA TYR A 7 1.45 -3.99 7.86
C TYR A 7 0.66 -3.08 6.94
N LEU A 8 0.97 -1.79 6.97
CA LEU A 8 0.48 -0.85 5.98
C LEU A 8 1.40 -0.89 4.75
N ALA A 9 0.80 -1.04 3.57
CA ALA A 9 1.49 -0.87 2.29
C ALA A 9 2.03 0.57 2.21
N SER A 10 3.33 0.73 1.96
CA SER A 10 3.93 2.06 1.81
C SER A 10 3.31 2.83 0.64
N PHE A 11 2.88 2.13 -0.42
CA PHE A 11 2.21 2.77 -1.53
C PHE A 11 0.81 3.27 -1.19
N ALA A 12 0.11 2.69 -0.22
CA ALA A 12 -1.16 3.24 0.26
C ALA A 12 -0.97 4.59 0.98
N LEU A 13 0.13 4.75 1.74
CA LEU A 13 0.50 6.04 2.32
C LEU A 13 0.88 7.06 1.26
N PHE A 14 1.65 6.62 0.26
CA PHE A 14 2.05 7.50 -0.83
C PHE A 14 0.85 7.94 -1.68
N GLU A 15 -0.06 7.02 -2.00
CA GLU A 15 -1.30 7.31 -2.70
C GLU A 15 -2.16 8.31 -1.94
N PHE A 16 -2.31 8.11 -0.62
CA PHE A 16 -3.04 9.04 0.24
C PHE A 16 -2.51 10.48 0.12
N ASP A 17 -1.18 10.67 0.16
CA ASP A 17 -0.58 11.99 0.04
C ASP A 17 -0.66 12.58 -1.37
N ILE A 18 -0.39 11.78 -2.41
CA ILE A 18 -0.35 12.26 -3.79
C ILE A 18 -1.76 12.64 -4.28
N VAL A 19 -2.81 11.93 -3.84
CA VAL A 19 -4.21 12.27 -4.13
C VAL A 19 -4.62 13.58 -3.46
N MET A 20 -4.21 13.81 -2.20
CA MET A 20 -4.44 15.11 -1.56
C MET A 20 -3.74 16.24 -2.32
N LYS A 21 -2.48 16.00 -2.74
CA LYS A 21 -1.71 16.98 -3.52
C LYS A 21 -2.35 17.27 -4.88
N SER A 22 -2.79 16.24 -5.61
CA SER A 22 -3.42 16.41 -6.93
C SER A 22 -4.76 17.14 -6.85
N ARG A 23 -5.46 17.04 -5.72
CA ARG A 23 -6.69 17.79 -5.42
C ARG A 23 -6.45 19.23 -4.94
N GLY A 24 -5.20 19.71 -4.96
CA GLY A 24 -4.86 21.10 -4.65
C GLY A 24 -4.64 21.40 -3.17
N MET A 25 -4.55 20.39 -2.30
CA MET A 25 -4.26 20.63 -0.88
C MET A 25 -2.84 21.18 -0.70
N SER A 26 -2.74 22.24 0.10
CA SER A 26 -1.48 22.87 0.47
C SER A 26 -0.60 21.93 1.29
N TYR A 27 0.71 22.23 1.36
CA TYR A 27 1.63 21.46 2.19
C TYR A 27 1.20 21.44 3.67
N ARG A 28 0.63 22.53 4.20
CA ARG A 28 0.16 22.60 5.60
C ARG A 28 -1.02 21.68 5.86
N GLU A 29 -2.00 21.67 4.95
CA GLU A 29 -3.15 20.78 5.09
C GLU A 29 -2.73 19.31 5.04
N ARG A 30 -1.83 18.94 4.12
CA ARG A 30 -1.29 17.57 4.05
C ARG A 30 -0.49 17.19 5.29
N MET A 31 0.31 18.11 5.86
CA MET A 31 1.00 17.89 7.14
C MET A 31 0.00 17.57 8.26
N VAL A 32 -1.08 18.35 8.38
CA VAL A 32 -2.12 18.12 9.39
C VAL A 32 -2.77 16.75 9.20
N ARG A 33 -3.13 16.37 7.97
CA ARG A 33 -3.74 15.06 7.68
C ARG A 33 -2.82 13.90 8.03
N ASN A 34 -1.54 13.98 7.66
CA ASN A 34 -0.56 12.95 8.01
C ASN A 34 -0.28 12.90 9.51
N ALA A 35 -0.23 14.05 10.20
CA ALA A 35 -0.06 14.09 11.65
C ALA A 35 -1.26 13.46 12.39
N LEU A 36 -2.49 13.72 11.92
CA LEU A 36 -3.69 13.08 12.46
C LEU A 36 -3.67 11.57 12.20
N LEU A 37 -3.31 11.12 10.98
CA LEU A 37 -3.17 9.70 10.66
C LEU A 37 -2.15 9.01 11.58
N ALA A 38 -0.99 9.63 11.80
CA ALA A 38 0.05 9.07 12.68
C ALA A 38 -0.39 9.02 14.16
N ARG A 39 -1.13 10.03 14.63
CA ARG A 39 -1.65 10.09 16.00
C ARG A 39 -2.75 9.05 16.22
N ASP A 40 -3.72 8.99 15.32
CA ASP A 40 -4.92 8.17 15.49
C ASP A 40 -4.67 6.70 15.11
N HIS A 41 -3.66 6.46 14.25
CA HIS A 41 -3.24 5.13 13.83
C HIS A 41 -1.71 4.96 13.87
N PRO A 42 -1.08 4.82 15.05
CA PRO A 42 0.39 4.75 15.18
C PRO A 42 1.09 3.61 14.42
N ALA A 43 0.34 2.55 14.07
CA ALA A 43 0.83 1.46 13.22
C ALA A 43 1.23 1.95 11.82
N THR A 44 0.63 3.03 11.32
CA THR A 44 0.99 3.67 10.03
C THR A 44 2.37 4.31 10.04
N THR A 45 3.02 4.42 11.20
CA THR A 45 4.41 4.89 11.34
C THR A 45 5.37 3.76 11.66
N SER A 46 4.94 2.76 12.43
CA SER A 46 5.81 1.71 12.98
C SER A 46 5.75 0.38 12.24
N ARG A 47 4.72 0.14 11.43
CA ARG A 47 4.46 -1.12 10.71
C ARG A 47 4.17 -0.87 9.24
N VAL A 48 5.04 -0.12 8.58
CA VAL A 48 4.98 0.12 7.14
C VAL A 48 5.92 -0.83 6.42
N LYS A 49 5.46 -1.46 5.33
CA LYS A 49 6.35 -2.27 4.51
C LYS A 49 7.34 -1.35 3.80
N ALA A 50 8.64 -1.56 4.02
CA ALA A 50 9.66 -0.78 3.33
C ALA A 50 9.71 -1.13 1.85
N LEU A 51 9.84 -0.09 1.01
CA LEU A 51 10.14 -0.22 -0.41
C LEU A 51 11.51 -0.84 -0.61
N SER A 52 11.62 -1.69 -1.63
CA SER A 52 12.87 -2.25 -2.09
C SER A 52 12.84 -2.45 -3.61
N PRO A 53 13.99 -2.58 -4.29
CA PRO A 53 14.02 -2.93 -5.70
C PRO A 53 13.21 -4.19 -6.03
N GLN A 54 13.16 -5.17 -5.12
CA GLN A 54 12.33 -6.37 -5.27
C GLN A 54 10.83 -6.03 -5.31
N VAL A 55 10.36 -5.14 -4.44
CA VAL A 55 8.95 -4.69 -4.48
C VAL A 55 8.67 -4.01 -5.83
N LEU A 56 9.54 -3.11 -6.28
CA LEU A 56 9.34 -2.40 -7.56
C LEU A 56 9.38 -3.34 -8.77
N TYR A 57 10.26 -4.34 -8.75
CA TYR A 57 10.27 -5.39 -9.76
C TYR A 57 8.94 -6.15 -9.81
N LEU A 58 8.42 -6.56 -8.64
CA LEU A 58 7.13 -7.25 -8.54
C LEU A 58 5.98 -6.34 -9.00
N THR A 59 5.99 -5.05 -8.63
CA THR A 59 5.01 -4.06 -9.11
C THR A 59 4.95 -4.06 -10.63
N SER A 60 6.07 -3.83 -11.32
CA SER A 60 6.07 -3.75 -12.78
C SER A 60 5.65 -5.07 -13.44
N ARG A 61 5.98 -6.21 -12.83
CA ARG A 61 5.55 -7.52 -13.29
C ARG A 61 4.03 -7.68 -13.16
N ILE A 62 3.46 -7.41 -11.98
CA ILE A 62 2.03 -7.55 -11.70
C ILE A 62 1.21 -6.59 -12.58
N GLU A 63 1.61 -5.32 -12.66
CA GLU A 63 1.00 -4.32 -13.54
C GLU A 63 0.96 -4.81 -14.99
N GLY A 64 2.11 -5.26 -15.50
CA GLY A 64 2.26 -5.67 -16.90
C GLY A 64 1.57 -6.98 -17.25
N GLU A 65 1.71 -8.01 -16.42
CA GLU A 65 1.20 -9.36 -16.67
C GLU A 65 -0.29 -9.48 -16.32
N GLU A 66 -0.72 -8.86 -15.22
CA GLU A 66 -2.08 -9.04 -14.67
C GLU A 66 -3.02 -7.87 -15.01
N LYS A 67 -2.51 -6.82 -15.68
CA LYS A 67 -3.29 -5.68 -16.22
C LYS A 67 -4.15 -5.00 -15.14
N VAL A 68 -3.57 -4.78 -13.98
CA VAL A 68 -4.15 -4.02 -12.86
C VAL A 68 -3.62 -2.59 -12.86
N ASP A 69 -4.29 -1.68 -12.13
CA ASP A 69 -3.77 -0.32 -11.94
C ASP A 69 -2.40 -0.33 -11.23
N TYR A 70 -1.60 0.72 -11.46
CA TYR A 70 -0.27 0.84 -10.89
C TYR A 70 -0.28 0.78 -9.35
N PHE A 71 -1.22 1.47 -8.69
CA PHE A 71 -1.28 1.47 -7.22
C PHE A 71 -1.79 0.12 -6.69
N ASP A 72 -2.71 -0.54 -7.38
CA ASP A 72 -3.12 -1.91 -7.04
C ASP A 72 -1.95 -2.90 -7.16
N ALA A 73 -1.18 -2.81 -8.25
CA ALA A 73 0.03 -3.62 -8.46
C ALA A 73 1.06 -3.40 -7.35
N CYS A 74 1.22 -2.16 -6.91
CA CYS A 74 2.10 -1.79 -5.82
C CYS A 74 1.71 -2.46 -4.49
N VAL A 75 0.43 -2.37 -4.12
CA VAL A 75 -0.09 -2.99 -2.88
C VAL A 75 0.03 -4.52 -2.95
N ALA A 76 -0.28 -5.11 -4.10
CA ALA A 76 -0.12 -6.53 -4.34
C ALA A 76 1.34 -6.99 -4.22
N ALA A 77 2.28 -6.24 -4.78
CA ALA A 77 3.71 -6.52 -4.68
C ALA A 77 4.22 -6.47 -3.24
N GLU A 78 3.79 -5.48 -2.46
CA GLU A 78 4.14 -5.38 -1.04
C GLU A 78 3.58 -6.55 -0.22
N ALA A 79 2.37 -7.01 -0.54
CA ALA A 79 1.78 -8.19 0.09
C ALA A 79 2.49 -9.48 -0.31
N GLN A 80 2.82 -9.68 -1.59
CA GLN A 80 3.61 -10.84 -2.05
C GLN A 80 5.00 -10.89 -1.39
N ALA A 81 5.61 -9.73 -1.13
CA ALA A 81 6.87 -9.64 -0.40
C ALA A 81 6.76 -9.95 1.11
N LEU A 82 5.53 -10.16 1.61
CA LEU A 82 5.21 -10.61 2.96
C LEU A 82 4.62 -12.02 2.93
N ASP A 83 3.32 -12.16 3.16
CA ASP A 83 2.61 -13.44 3.24
C ASP A 83 1.53 -13.62 2.14
N GLY A 84 1.49 -12.69 1.18
CA GLY A 84 0.52 -12.66 0.09
C GLY A 84 -0.88 -12.26 0.53
N ARG A 85 -1.13 -11.84 1.78
CA ARG A 85 -2.46 -11.46 2.24
C ARG A 85 -2.67 -9.95 2.14
N VAL A 86 -3.79 -9.54 1.54
CA VAL A 86 -4.20 -8.14 1.43
C VAL A 86 -5.53 -7.97 2.13
N VAL A 87 -5.60 -7.08 3.12
CA VAL A 87 -6.88 -6.64 3.69
C VAL A 87 -7.40 -5.50 2.83
N SER A 88 -8.46 -5.76 2.06
CA SER A 88 -9.03 -4.75 1.15
C SER A 88 -10.50 -5.04 0.83
N THR A 89 -11.26 -3.98 0.62
CA THR A 89 -12.62 -4.03 0.09
C THR A 89 -12.67 -4.16 -1.43
N ASP A 90 -11.54 -3.96 -2.12
CA ASP A 90 -11.48 -4.00 -3.58
C ASP A 90 -11.34 -5.44 -4.10
N PRO A 91 -12.29 -5.95 -4.92
CA PRO A 91 -12.20 -7.29 -5.49
C PRO A 91 -11.07 -7.49 -6.50
N VAL A 92 -10.38 -6.42 -6.94
CA VAL A 92 -9.25 -6.53 -7.88
C VAL A 92 -8.16 -7.49 -7.40
N PHE A 93 -7.96 -7.61 -6.08
CA PHE A 93 -6.97 -8.51 -5.49
C PHE A 93 -7.32 -10.00 -5.59
N ASP A 94 -8.58 -10.36 -5.91
CA ASP A 94 -8.99 -11.77 -6.03
C ASP A 94 -8.45 -12.44 -7.31
N ARG A 95 -8.09 -11.64 -8.32
CA ARG A 95 -7.54 -12.14 -9.60
C ARG A 95 -6.01 -12.12 -9.65
N ILE A 96 -5.35 -11.58 -8.64
CA ILE A 96 -3.90 -11.39 -8.63
C ILE A 96 -3.20 -12.66 -8.16
N SER A 97 -2.28 -13.18 -8.96
CA SER A 97 -1.59 -14.43 -8.63
C SER A 97 -0.72 -14.26 -7.40
N GLY A 98 -0.72 -15.22 -6.48
CA GLY A 98 0.08 -15.14 -5.24
C GLY A 98 -0.43 -14.11 -4.23
N VAL A 99 -1.60 -13.49 -4.47
CA VAL A 99 -2.30 -12.65 -3.50
C VAL A 99 -3.61 -13.32 -3.08
N ARG A 100 -3.96 -13.16 -1.80
CA ARG A 100 -5.24 -13.54 -1.23
C ARG A 100 -5.85 -12.35 -0.51
N ARG A 101 -7.02 -11.91 -0.97
CA ARG A 101 -7.80 -10.88 -0.29
C ARG A 101 -8.44 -11.43 0.99
N VAL A 102 -8.44 -10.60 2.03
CA VAL A 102 -9.18 -10.79 3.28
C VAL A 102 -10.12 -9.59 3.42
N TRP A 103 -11.39 -9.86 3.74
CA TRP A 103 -12.45 -8.86 3.88
C TRP A 103 -13.06 -8.96 5.27
#